data_AF-A0A4U0NKS2-F1
#
_entry.id   AF-A0A4U0NKS2-F1
#
_cell.length_a   1.000
_cell.length_b   1.000
_cell.length_c   1.000
_cell.angle_alpha   90.00
_cell.angle_beta   90.00
_cell.angle_gamma   90.00
#
_symmetry.space_group_name_H-M   'P 1'
#
loop_
_entity.id
_entity.type
_entity.pdbx_description
1 polymer ?
#
loop_
_entity_poly.entity_id
_entity_poly.type
_entity_poly.pdbx_seq_one_letter_code
_entity_poly.pdbx_strand_id
1 'polypeptide(L)'
;MFGAGALIALRRSERDRNEAWSLLGLAGLALQNVTFAGVIATRLALTSTAPHDPSATAALWALHDAVFTLNGTFLALALLGLSVGGLRTGLIRPWHGTLGLLAAALQFSSATLAHWVIDDGGAMGLLGLVGWLMWVVWIVVYGITLIRQKPTTPVRRSTHDHTRAVPA
;
A
#
# COMPACT_ATOMS: atom_id res chain seq x y z
N MET A 1 9.78 -3.44 0.39
CA MET A 1 10.44 -3.11 1.67
C MET A 1 9.59 -2.23 2.58
N PHE A 2 9.00 -1.12 2.09
CA PHE A 2 8.14 -0.23 2.89
C PHE A 2 7.01 -0.94 3.67
N GLY A 3 6.15 -1.70 2.98
CA GLY A 3 4.98 -2.33 3.62
C GLY A 3 5.35 -3.30 4.76
N ALA A 4 6.44 -4.04 4.61
CA ALA A 4 6.95 -4.90 5.68
C ALA A 4 7.45 -4.09 6.89
N GLY A 5 8.13 -2.96 6.65
CA GLY A 5 8.55 -2.04 7.71
C GLY A 5 7.36 -1.45 8.49
N ALA A 6 6.31 -1.01 7.77
CA ALA A 6 5.09 -0.52 8.38
C ALA A 6 4.37 -1.61 9.20
N LEU A 7 4.25 -2.83 8.65
CA LEU A 7 3.72 -3.98 9.36
C LEU A 7 4.51 -4.24 10.65
N ILE A 8 5.84 -4.30 10.59
CA ILE A 8 6.68 -4.56 11.77
C ILE A 8 6.48 -3.46 12.83
N ALA A 9 6.42 -2.20 12.43
CA ALA A 9 6.21 -1.07 13.33
C ALA A 9 4.85 -1.11 14.03
N LEU A 10 3.80 -1.56 13.34
CA LEU A 10 2.42 -1.59 13.84
C LEU A 10 2.08 -2.87 14.60
N ARG A 11 2.69 -4.01 14.24
CA ARG A 11 2.28 -5.36 14.64
C ARG A 11 2.16 -5.59 16.14
N ARG A 12 3.03 -4.97 16.95
CA ARG A 12 2.97 -5.12 18.41
C ARG A 12 1.71 -4.46 18.96
N SER A 13 1.52 -3.18 18.66
CA SER A 13 0.36 -2.43 19.15
C SER A 13 -0.96 -2.92 18.55
N GLU A 14 -0.96 -3.42 17.31
CA GLU A 14 -2.17 -3.99 16.70
C GLU A 14 -2.56 -5.33 17.34
N ARG A 15 -1.59 -6.18 17.68
CA ARG A 15 -1.87 -7.43 18.42
C ARG A 15 -2.49 -7.17 19.78
N ASP A 16 -1.97 -6.19 20.52
CA ASP A 16 -2.51 -5.81 21.84
C ASP A 16 -3.96 -5.31 21.74
N ARG A 17 -4.38 -4.82 20.56
CA ARG A 17 -5.73 -4.33 20.27
C ARG A 17 -6.60 -5.33 19.49
N ASN A 18 -6.08 -6.51 19.15
CA ASN A 18 -6.71 -7.49 18.26
C ASN A 18 -7.14 -6.92 16.89
N GLU A 19 -6.29 -6.07 16.30
CA GLU A 19 -6.50 -5.42 15.01
C GLU A 19 -5.52 -5.93 13.95
N ALA A 20 -5.82 -5.69 12.66
CA ALA A 20 -5.01 -6.16 11.52
C ALA A 20 -4.95 -5.14 10.37
N TRP A 21 -5.02 -3.84 10.67
CA TRP A 21 -5.06 -2.79 9.66
C TRP A 21 -3.78 -2.74 8.80
N SER A 22 -2.62 -2.98 9.41
CA SER A 22 -1.35 -3.07 8.67
C SER A 22 -1.31 -4.23 7.66
N LEU A 23 -2.00 -5.35 7.95
CA LEU A 23 -2.10 -6.48 7.01
C LEU A 23 -2.99 -6.14 5.82
N LEU A 24 -4.12 -5.44 6.05
CA LEU A 24 -4.94 -4.91 4.97
C LEU A 24 -4.12 -3.97 4.07
N GLY A 25 -3.34 -3.09 4.70
CA GLY A 25 -2.45 -2.17 4.01
C GLY A 25 -1.40 -2.90 3.16
N LEU A 26 -0.75 -3.91 3.74
CA LEU A 26 0.24 -4.75 3.06
C LEU A 26 -0.38 -5.56 1.91
N ALA A 27 -1.58 -6.09 2.09
CA ALA A 27 -2.31 -6.81 1.04
C ALA A 27 -2.59 -5.90 -0.16
N GLY A 28 -3.03 -4.66 0.08
CA GLY A 28 -3.17 -3.65 -0.97
C GLY A 28 -1.86 -3.38 -1.71
N LEU A 29 -0.74 -3.23 -1.00
CA LEU A 29 0.58 -3.08 -1.63
C LEU A 29 1.01 -4.31 -2.44
N ALA A 30 0.73 -5.52 -1.95
CA ALA A 30 1.04 -6.76 -2.66
C ALA A 30 0.23 -6.87 -3.96
N LEU A 31 -1.06 -6.56 -3.92
CA LEU A 31 -1.94 -6.57 -5.09
C LEU A 31 -1.49 -5.56 -6.16
N GLN A 32 -0.99 -4.38 -5.78
CA GLN A 32 -0.41 -3.45 -6.75
C GLN A 32 0.78 -4.05 -7.51
N ASN A 33 1.64 -4.83 -6.84
CA ASN A 33 2.76 -5.51 -7.52
C ASN A 33 2.26 -6.54 -8.53
N VAL A 34 1.20 -7.28 -8.19
CA VAL A 34 0.54 -8.21 -9.11
C VAL A 34 -0.05 -7.47 -10.32
N THR A 35 -0.70 -6.34 -10.10
CA THR A 35 -1.22 -5.47 -11.16
C THR A 35 -0.13 -4.99 -12.10
N PHE A 36 1.00 -4.48 -11.57
CA PHE A 36 2.12 -4.06 -12.41
C PHE A 36 2.71 -5.21 -13.22
N ALA A 37 2.85 -6.40 -12.62
CA ALA A 37 3.28 -7.58 -13.36
C ALA A 37 2.29 -7.93 -14.49
N GLY A 38 0.99 -7.84 -14.24
CA GLY A 38 -0.06 -8.03 -15.24
C GLY A 38 0.03 -7.01 -16.38
N VAL A 39 0.22 -5.73 -16.08
CA VAL A 39 0.42 -4.65 -17.08
C VAL A 39 1.65 -4.90 -17.95
N ILE A 40 2.75 -5.36 -17.35
CA ILE A 40 3.97 -5.70 -18.09
C ILE A 40 3.73 -6.92 -18.98
N ALA A 41 3.04 -7.95 -18.47
CA ALA A 41 2.71 -9.14 -19.23
C ALA A 41 1.80 -8.85 -20.43
N THR A 42 0.76 -8.02 -20.25
CA THR A 42 -0.11 -7.60 -21.36
C THR A 42 0.64 -6.75 -22.37
N ARG A 43 1.56 -5.87 -21.93
CA ARG A 43 2.42 -5.11 -22.83
C ARG A 43 3.35 -6.00 -23.65
N LEU A 44 3.91 -7.05 -23.06
CA LEU A 44 4.71 -8.03 -23.78
C LEU A 44 3.85 -8.79 -24.81
N ALA A 45 2.65 -9.24 -24.43
CA ALA A 45 1.71 -9.88 -25.34
C ALA A 45 1.28 -8.98 -26.51
N LEU A 46 1.08 -7.67 -26.24
CA LEU A 46 0.79 -6.69 -27.29
C LEU A 46 1.92 -6.61 -28.32
N THR A 47 3.18 -6.62 -27.90
CA THR A 47 4.31 -6.57 -28.84
C THR A 47 4.38 -7.79 -29.78
N SER A 48 3.93 -8.96 -29.32
CA SER A 48 3.88 -10.17 -30.16
C SER A 48 2.64 -10.24 -31.06
N THR A 49 1.51 -9.70 -30.64
CA THR A 49 0.22 -9.87 -31.32
C THR A 49 -0.13 -8.73 -32.27
N ALA A 50 0.37 -7.51 -32.00
CA ALA A 50 0.10 -6.31 -32.80
C ALA A 50 0.34 -6.46 -34.31
N PRO A 51 1.37 -7.18 -34.79
CA PRO A 51 1.61 -7.34 -36.22
C PRO A 51 0.62 -8.29 -36.94
N HIS A 52 -0.15 -9.08 -36.18
CA HIS A 52 -0.85 -10.25 -36.73
C HIS A 52 -2.37 -10.23 -36.52
N ASP A 53 -2.87 -9.61 -35.45
CA ASP A 53 -4.30 -9.61 -35.12
C ASP A 53 -4.76 -8.28 -34.48
N PRO A 54 -5.42 -7.40 -35.25
CA PRO A 54 -5.96 -6.14 -34.73
C PRO A 54 -7.04 -6.31 -33.65
N SER A 55 -7.85 -7.37 -33.73
CA SER A 55 -8.94 -7.60 -32.79
C SER A 55 -8.43 -8.04 -31.42
N ALA A 56 -7.46 -8.95 -31.39
CA ALA A 56 -6.76 -9.35 -30.18
C ALA A 56 -5.96 -8.19 -29.57
N THR A 57 -5.38 -7.33 -30.42
CA THR A 57 -4.68 -6.11 -29.98
C THR A 57 -5.62 -5.16 -29.23
N ALA A 58 -6.82 -4.90 -29.76
CA ALA A 58 -7.80 -4.05 -29.09
C ALA A 58 -8.24 -4.64 -27.74
N ALA A 59 -8.49 -5.95 -27.67
CA ALA A 59 -8.87 -6.63 -26.43
C ALA A 59 -7.76 -6.58 -25.37
N LEU A 60 -6.49 -6.74 -25.76
CA LEU A 60 -5.34 -6.64 -24.86
C LEU A 60 -5.13 -5.22 -24.33
N TRP A 61 -5.40 -4.20 -25.14
CA TRP A 61 -5.41 -2.80 -24.68
C TRP A 61 -6.50 -2.54 -23.65
N ALA A 62 -7.73 -2.98 -23.91
CA ALA A 62 -8.82 -2.84 -22.95
C ALA A 62 -8.51 -3.56 -21.62
N LEU A 63 -7.94 -4.76 -21.68
CA LEU A 63 -7.49 -5.50 -20.50
C LEU A 63 -6.37 -4.76 -19.75
N HIS A 64 -5.38 -4.25 -20.47
CA HIS A 64 -4.29 -3.45 -19.89
C HIS A 64 -4.86 -2.25 -19.11
N ASP A 65 -5.80 -1.51 -19.69
CA ASP A 65 -6.37 -0.31 -19.07
C ASP A 65 -7.26 -0.65 -17.87
N ALA A 66 -8.03 -1.73 -17.96
CA ALA A 66 -8.82 -2.24 -16.83
C ALA A 66 -7.92 -2.66 -15.66
N VAL A 67 -6.87 -3.44 -15.92
CA VAL A 67 -5.91 -3.88 -14.91
C VAL A 67 -5.20 -2.67 -14.28
N PHE A 68 -4.78 -1.70 -15.10
CA PHE A 68 -4.16 -0.47 -14.62
C PHE A 68 -5.11 0.34 -13.72
N THR A 69 -6.39 0.42 -14.09
CA THR A 69 -7.42 1.10 -13.29
C THR A 69 -7.62 0.46 -11.92
N LEU A 70 -7.65 -0.87 -11.85
CA LEU A 70 -7.77 -1.63 -10.58
C LEU A 70 -6.63 -1.31 -9.60
N ASN A 71 -5.49 -0.82 -10.09
CA ASN A 71 -4.39 -0.37 -9.22
C ASN A 71 -4.84 0.72 -8.24
N GLY A 72 -5.75 1.62 -8.66
CA GLY A 72 -6.30 2.67 -7.79
C GLY A 72 -7.03 2.09 -6.58
N THR A 73 -7.82 1.04 -6.77
CA THR A 73 -8.51 0.33 -5.68
C THR A 73 -7.53 -0.29 -4.69
N PHE A 74 -6.46 -0.92 -5.18
CA PHE A 74 -5.44 -1.52 -4.32
C PHE A 74 -4.61 -0.49 -3.58
N LEU A 75 -4.37 0.68 -4.20
CA LEU A 75 -3.76 1.82 -3.53
C LEU A 75 -4.65 2.40 -2.43
N ALA A 76 -5.97 2.47 -2.66
CA ALA A 76 -6.93 2.89 -1.65
C ALA A 76 -6.93 1.95 -0.44
N LEU A 77 -6.91 0.63 -0.65
CA LEU A 77 -6.77 -0.35 0.43
C LEU A 77 -5.47 -0.17 1.22
N ALA A 78 -4.35 0.06 0.51
CA ALA A 78 -3.06 0.31 1.12
C ALA A 78 -3.09 1.54 2.05
N LEU A 79 -3.59 2.66 1.52
CA LEU A 79 -3.72 3.93 2.23
C LEU A 79 -4.67 3.83 3.42
N LEU A 80 -5.83 3.18 3.25
CA LEU A 80 -6.81 2.96 4.31
C LEU A 80 -6.19 2.16 5.46
N GLY A 81 -5.66 0.98 5.16
CA GLY A 81 -5.09 0.09 6.18
C GLY A 81 -3.93 0.74 6.94
N LEU A 82 -2.98 1.35 6.23
CA LEU A 82 -1.81 1.94 6.88
C LEU A 82 -2.11 3.26 7.60
N SER A 83 -3.08 4.05 7.12
CA SER A 83 -3.51 5.28 7.81
C SER A 83 -4.31 4.96 9.06
N VAL A 84 -5.27 4.03 9.00
CA VAL A 84 -6.05 3.63 10.18
C VAL A 84 -5.15 2.95 11.21
N GLY A 85 -4.31 1.99 10.79
CA GLY A 85 -3.34 1.34 11.66
C GLY A 85 -2.37 2.35 12.28
N GLY A 86 -1.85 3.28 11.48
CA GLY A 86 -0.96 4.33 11.97
C GLY A 86 -1.63 5.26 13.00
N LEU A 87 -2.89 5.65 12.78
CA LEU A 87 -3.63 6.52 13.70
C LEU A 87 -3.96 5.80 15.01
N ARG A 88 -4.45 4.55 14.94
CA ARG A 88 -4.86 3.77 16.12
C ARG A 88 -3.70 3.38 17.02
N THR A 89 -2.52 3.18 16.44
CA THR A 89 -1.28 2.88 17.17
C THR A 89 -0.52 4.14 17.61
N GLY A 90 -0.96 5.33 17.17
CA GLY A 90 -0.26 6.60 17.44
C GLY A 90 1.05 6.76 16.68
N LEU A 91 1.34 5.90 15.69
CA LEU A 91 2.55 5.99 14.85
C LEU A 91 2.59 7.28 14.04
N ILE A 92 1.44 7.73 13.54
CA ILE A 92 1.34 8.91 12.69
C ILE A 92 0.43 9.98 13.31
N ARG A 93 0.65 11.24 12.92
CA ARG A 93 -0.18 12.37 13.34
C ARG A 93 -1.56 12.36 12.65
N PRO A 94 -2.61 12.94 13.26
CA PRO A 94 -3.96 13.02 12.69
C PRO A 94 -4.04 13.64 11.28
N TRP A 95 -3.27 14.70 11.02
CA TRP A 95 -3.21 15.33 9.69
C TRP A 95 -2.66 14.37 8.62
N HIS A 96 -1.73 13.51 8.99
CA HIS A 96 -1.10 12.56 8.06
C HIS A 96 -2.05 11.42 7.74
N GLY A 97 -2.76 10.92 8.76
CA GLY A 97 -3.79 9.89 8.56
C GLY A 97 -4.97 10.42 7.74
N THR A 98 -5.44 11.64 7.99
CA THR A 98 -6.50 12.27 7.18
C THR A 98 -6.08 12.49 5.74
N LEU A 99 -4.84 12.93 5.47
CA LEU A 99 -4.28 13.00 4.12
C LEU A 99 -4.36 11.63 3.41
N GLY A 100 -3.97 10.56 4.10
CA GLY A 100 -3.99 9.21 3.55
C GLY A 100 -5.41 8.70 3.28
N LEU A 101 -6.36 9.00 4.17
CA LEU A 101 -7.78 8.63 3.98
C LEU A 101 -8.43 9.40 2.83
N LEU A 102 -8.12 10.69 2.68
CA LEU A 102 -8.59 11.48 1.54
C LEU A 102 -8.00 10.95 0.23
N ALA A 103 -6.70 10.64 0.20
CA ALA A 103 -6.07 10.00 -0.94
C ALA A 103 -6.73 8.65 -1.26
N ALA A 104 -7.05 7.83 -0.25
CA ALA A 104 -7.74 6.56 -0.43
C ALA A 104 -9.14 6.74 -1.04
N ALA A 105 -9.91 7.70 -0.53
CA ALA A 105 -11.23 8.01 -1.05
C ALA A 105 -11.17 8.46 -2.51
N LEU A 106 -10.25 9.37 -2.85
CA LEU A 106 -10.07 9.83 -4.23
C LEU A 106 -9.70 8.68 -5.18
N GLN A 107 -8.77 7.82 -4.79
CA GLN A 107 -8.38 6.67 -5.62
C GLN A 107 -9.52 5.66 -5.79
N PHE A 108 -10.27 5.37 -4.72
CA PHE A 108 -11.40 4.46 -4.78
C PHE A 108 -12.55 5.02 -5.64
N SER A 109 -12.88 6.31 -5.47
CA SER A 109 -13.87 7.00 -6.30
C SER A 109 -13.44 7.00 -7.76
N SER A 110 -12.18 7.32 -8.06
CA SER A 110 -11.64 7.29 -9.43
C SER A 110 -11.73 5.90 -10.05
N ALA A 111 -11.46 4.84 -9.29
CA ALA A 111 -11.53 3.46 -9.79
C ALA A 111 -12.97 2.97 -9.98
N THR A 112 -13.89 3.36 -9.10
CA THR A 112 -15.31 2.95 -9.17
C THR A 112 -16.05 3.65 -10.30
N LEU A 113 -15.67 4.90 -10.58
CA LEU A 113 -16.26 5.71 -11.65
C LEU A 113 -15.55 5.51 -12.99
N ALA A 114 -14.60 4.57 -13.10
CA ALA A 114 -13.79 4.35 -14.28
C ALA A 114 -14.61 4.11 -15.56
N HIS A 115 -15.77 3.47 -15.45
CA HIS A 115 -16.66 3.28 -16.60
C HIS A 115 -17.16 4.62 -17.16
N TRP A 116 -17.46 5.61 -16.31
CA TRP A 116 -17.86 6.95 -16.73
C TRP A 116 -16.66 7.76 -17.24
N VAL A 117 -15.45 7.47 -16.73
CA VAL A 117 -14.21 8.13 -17.14
C VAL A 117 -13.81 7.78 -18.57
N ILE A 118 -14.10 6.54 -19.00
CA ILE A 118 -13.78 6.05 -20.35
C ILE A 118 -14.69 6.70 -21.41
N ASP A 119 -15.94 7.01 -21.07
CA ASP A 119 -16.92 7.58 -22.01
C ASP A 119 -16.89 9.12 -22.08
N ASP A 120 -16.66 9.84 -20.97
CA ASP A 120 -16.79 11.33 -20.90
C ASP A 120 -15.46 12.08 -20.71
N GLY A 121 -14.31 11.41 -20.83
CA GLY A 121 -13.00 12.01 -21.10
C GLY A 121 -12.62 13.28 -20.33
N GLY A 122 -11.95 13.13 -19.17
CA GLY A 122 -10.96 14.12 -18.72
C GLY A 122 -11.08 14.61 -17.27
N ALA A 123 -12.26 15.00 -16.80
CA ALA A 123 -12.39 15.62 -15.47
C ALA A 123 -12.17 14.62 -14.31
N MET A 124 -12.67 13.40 -14.43
CA MET A 124 -12.54 12.37 -13.40
C MET A 124 -11.12 11.78 -13.31
N GLY A 125 -10.33 11.84 -14.39
CA GLY A 125 -8.90 11.49 -14.35
C GLY A 125 -8.08 12.40 -13.42
N LEU A 126 -8.52 13.67 -13.25
CA LEU A 126 -7.89 14.60 -12.32
C LEU A 126 -8.09 14.18 -10.85
N LEU A 127 -9.21 13.53 -10.51
CA LEU A 127 -9.42 13.02 -9.16
C LEU A 127 -8.39 11.95 -8.80
N GLY A 128 -8.17 11.01 -9.73
CA GLY A 128 -7.12 9.99 -9.58
C GLY A 128 -5.72 10.61 -9.50
N LEU A 129 -5.45 11.65 -10.30
CA LEU A 129 -4.16 12.35 -10.25
C LEU A 129 -3.94 13.06 -8.91
N VAL A 130 -4.95 13.76 -8.38
CA VAL A 130 -4.88 14.42 -7.08
C VAL A 130 -4.68 13.40 -5.97
N GLY A 131 -5.46 12.30 -5.97
CA GLY A 131 -5.30 11.20 -5.03
C GLY A 131 -3.90 10.59 -5.06
N TRP A 132 -3.35 10.42 -6.27
CA TRP A 132 -1.98 9.95 -6.47
C TRP A 132 -0.93 10.93 -5.91
N LEU A 133 -1.04 12.24 -6.17
CA LEU A 133 -0.12 13.24 -5.63
C LEU A 133 -0.17 13.30 -4.09
N MET A 134 -1.37 13.21 -3.51
CA MET A 134 -1.54 13.13 -2.06
C MET A 134 -0.89 11.86 -1.50
N TRP A 135 -1.02 10.73 -2.19
CA TRP A 135 -0.31 9.50 -1.84
C TRP A 135 1.21 9.67 -1.87
N VAL A 136 1.79 10.38 -2.85
CA VAL A 136 3.24 10.64 -2.89
C VAL A 136 3.70 11.41 -1.65
N VAL A 137 2.99 12.47 -1.27
CA VAL A 137 3.30 13.21 -0.04
C VAL A 137 3.17 12.30 1.18
N TRP A 138 2.11 11.48 1.21
CA TRP A 138 1.86 10.54 2.28
C TRP A 138 2.99 9.50 2.42
N ILE A 139 3.40 8.84 1.34
CA ILE A 139 4.41 7.77 1.42
C ILE A 139 5.76 8.30 1.89
N VAL A 140 6.15 9.52 1.47
CA VAL A 140 7.39 10.17 1.88
C VAL A 140 7.36 10.46 3.38
N VAL A 141 6.30 11.09 3.89
CA VAL A 141 6.19 11.44 5.31
C VAL A 141 6.11 10.19 6.18
N TYR A 142 5.37 9.16 5.75
CA TYR A 142 5.30 7.88 6.47
C TYR A 142 6.67 7.19 6.50
N GLY A 143 7.36 7.15 5.36
CA GLY A 143 8.71 6.59 5.25
C GLY A 143 9.71 7.28 6.17
N ILE A 144 9.70 8.61 6.22
CA ILE A 144 10.53 9.39 7.16
C ILE A 144 10.20 9.03 8.61
N THR A 145 8.90 8.87 8.93
CA THR A 145 8.45 8.49 10.27
C THR A 145 9.01 7.12 10.67
N LEU A 146 8.95 6.13 9.78
CA LEU A 146 9.51 4.79 10.00
C LEU A 146 11.03 4.82 10.17
N ILE A 147 11.76 5.55 9.32
CA ILE A 147 13.23 5.66 9.42
C ILE A 147 13.66 6.30 10.74
N ARG A 148 12.87 7.23 11.27
CA ARG A 148 13.14 7.90 12.55
C ARG A 148 12.81 7.05 13.77
N GLN A 149 12.14 5.91 13.61
CA GLN A 149 11.90 5.00 14.73
C GLN A 149 13.23 4.33 15.13
N LYS A 150 13.67 4.56 16.36
CA LYS A 150 14.81 3.82 16.92
C LYS A 150 14.38 2.37 17.17
N PRO A 151 15.09 1.36 16.66
CA PRO A 151 14.87 -0.02 17.07
C PRO A 151 15.04 -0.10 18.58
N THR A 152 14.01 -0.54 19.30
CA THR A 152 14.18 -0.91 20.71
C THR A 152 15.06 -2.14 20.74
N THR A 153 16.35 -1.94 21.03
CA THR A 153 17.29 -3.04 21.31
C THR A 153 16.66 -3.89 22.41
N PRO A 154 16.41 -5.19 22.18
CA PRO A 154 15.97 -6.05 23.26
C PRO A 154 17.07 -6.04 24.32
N VAL A 155 16.75 -5.56 25.52
CA VAL A 155 17.63 -5.77 26.67
C VAL A 155 17.78 -7.27 26.82
N ARG A 156 18.94 -7.81 26.42
CA ARG A 156 19.34 -9.18 26.72
C ARG A 156 19.34 -9.27 28.25
N ARG A 157 18.32 -9.90 28.84
CA ARG A 157 18.40 -10.35 30.24
C ARG A 157 19.51 -11.40 30.29
N SER A 158 20.73 -10.97 30.61
CA SER A 158 21.75 -11.87 31.10
C SER A 158 21.37 -12.25 32.53
N THR A 159 20.69 -13.39 32.67
CA THR A 159 20.55 -14.03 33.97
C THR A 159 21.91 -14.60 34.36
N HIS A 160 22.79 -13.74 34.86
CA HIS A 160 23.93 -14.16 35.67
C HIS A 160 23.45 -14.19 37.10
N ASP A 161 23.03 -15.36 37.57
CA ASP A 161 23.01 -15.64 39.00
C ASP A 161 24.12 -16.64 39.29
N HIS A 162 25.27 -16.10 39.70
CA HIS A 162 26.35 -16.84 40.30
C HIS A 162 26.05 -16.98 41.79
N THR A 163 26.34 -18.18 42.31
CA THR A 163 26.60 -18.57 43.70
C THR A 163 25.46 -19.17 44.52
N ARG A 164 25.57 -20.49 44.75
CA ARG A 164 26.00 -21.00 46.05
C ARG A 164 26.87 -22.24 45.89
N ALA A 165 28.14 -22.09 46.25
CA ALA A 165 28.99 -23.18 46.68
C ALA A 165 28.50 -23.69 48.04
N VAL A 166 28.50 -25.01 48.24
CA VAL A 166 28.64 -25.62 49.56
C VAL A 166 29.65 -26.75 49.41
N PRO A 167 30.82 -26.67 50.08
CA PRO A 167 31.78 -27.76 50.17
C PRO A 167 31.50 -28.67 51.38
N ALA A 168 32.11 -29.87 51.30
CA ALA A 168 32.16 -31.00 52.23
C ALA A 168 30.97 -31.98 52.19
#